data_AF-H3GQ27-F1
#
_entry.id   AF-H3GQ27-F1
#
_cell.length_a   1.000
_cell.length_b   1.000
_cell.length_c   1.000
_cell.angle_alpha   90.00
_cell.angle_beta   90.00
_cell.angle_gamma   90.00
#
_symmetry.space_group_name_H-M   'P 1'
#
loop_
_entity.id
_entity.type
_entity.pdbx_description
1 polymer ?
#
loop_
_entity_poly.entity_id
_entity_poly.type
_entity_poly.pdbx_seq_one_letter_code
_entity_poly.pdbx_strand_id
1 'polypeptide(L)'
;MLQSLSIRPLEPVLGGDPCNHSRAEPVADVVATHDSHRGINAVVNVYFRLAADQPQSQPQERTPDYSFRCTFAELKTMRSQIQSCVSRGSHCAQCKRVATYMAYCWERPRLLTPSWQGGMNLQMEPLTTFLNQLLMFAAQLGAEDHPEFAAIVARFMQPRDEV
;
A
#
# COMPACT_ATOMS: atom_id res chain seq x y z
N MET A 1 22.09 27.60 20.36
CA MET A 1 21.13 26.48 20.45
C MET A 1 20.20 26.60 19.26
N LEU A 2 20.36 25.76 18.23
CA LEU A 2 19.58 25.85 16.99
C LEU A 2 18.31 25.01 17.14
N GLN A 3 17.15 25.68 17.18
CA GLN A 3 15.85 25.05 17.13
C GLN A 3 15.65 24.45 15.74
N SER A 4 15.51 23.12 15.68
CA SER A 4 15.22 22.39 14.44
C SER A 4 13.76 22.66 14.04
N LEU A 5 13.58 23.33 12.89
CA LEU A 5 12.28 23.49 12.25
C LEU A 5 11.90 22.14 11.62
N SER A 6 11.01 21.42 12.30
CA SER A 6 10.39 20.19 11.78
C SER A 6 9.54 20.54 10.56
N ILE A 7 10.03 20.18 9.37
CA ILE A 7 9.25 20.23 8.14
C ILE A 7 8.26 19.05 8.21
N ARG A 8 7.02 19.35 8.61
CA ARG A 8 5.89 18.42 8.47
C ARG A 8 5.67 18.16 6.97
N PRO A 9 5.55 16.90 6.52
CA PRO A 9 5.13 16.63 5.15
C PRO A 9 3.75 17.24 4.92
N LEU A 10 3.62 18.04 3.87
CA LEU A 10 2.33 18.55 3.39
C LEU A 10 1.43 17.35 3.07
N GLU A 11 0.38 17.16 3.86
CA GLU A 11 -0.75 16.33 3.47
C GLU A 11 -1.36 16.94 2.20
N PRO A 12 -1.59 16.16 1.13
CA PRO A 12 -2.34 16.66 0.00
C PRO A 12 -3.81 16.79 0.41
N VAL A 13 -4.16 17.91 1.03
CA VAL A 13 -5.53 18.39 1.19
C VAL A 13 -5.95 18.95 -0.17
N LEU A 14 -6.63 18.14 -0.96
CA LEU A 14 -7.37 18.60 -2.13
C LEU A 14 -8.83 18.23 -1.91
N GLY A 15 -9.64 19.28 -1.75
CA GLY A 15 -11.02 19.26 -1.28
C GLY A 15 -11.92 18.30 -2.05
N GLY A 16 -12.74 17.60 -1.28
CA GLY A 16 -13.93 16.91 -1.74
C GLY A 16 -15.10 17.33 -0.85
N ASP A 17 -16.26 17.49 -1.47
CA ASP A 17 -17.56 17.84 -0.90
C ASP A 17 -17.81 17.33 0.55
N PRO A 18 -18.37 18.15 1.46
CA PRO A 18 -18.69 17.73 2.83
C PRO A 18 -19.89 16.75 2.93
N CYS A 19 -20.48 16.33 1.81
CA CYS A 19 -21.68 15.49 1.78
C CYS A 19 -21.45 14.13 1.12
N ASN A 20 -20.58 13.28 1.70
CA ASN A 20 -20.69 11.83 1.54
C ASN A 20 -19.97 11.10 2.68
N HIS A 21 -20.68 10.93 3.80
CA HIS A 21 -20.27 10.14 4.94
C HIS A 21 -20.41 8.65 4.64
N SER A 22 -19.46 8.08 3.90
CA SER A 22 -19.13 6.64 3.89
C SER A 22 -17.88 6.47 3.04
N ARG A 23 -16.74 7.03 3.48
CA ARG A 23 -15.47 6.64 2.88
C ARG A 23 -15.31 5.16 3.19
N ALA A 24 -15.35 4.31 2.17
CA ALA A 24 -15.14 2.87 2.35
C ALA A 24 -13.88 2.66 3.19
N GLU A 25 -14.06 2.08 4.37
CA GLU A 25 -12.97 1.80 5.27
C GLU A 25 -12.18 0.59 4.74
N PRO A 26 -10.85 0.59 4.88
CA PRO A 26 -10.07 -0.56 4.46
C PRO A 26 -10.41 -1.71 5.40
N VAL A 27 -10.62 -2.89 4.83
CA VAL A 27 -10.97 -4.10 5.60
C VAL A 27 -9.79 -4.66 6.40
N ALA A 28 -8.58 -4.14 6.17
CA ALA A 28 -7.37 -4.59 6.82
C ALA A 28 -6.35 -3.45 6.96
N ASP A 29 -5.50 -3.57 7.98
CA ASP A 29 -4.26 -2.82 8.12
C ASP A 29 -3.08 -3.73 7.74
N VAL A 30 -2.10 -3.16 7.06
CA VAL A 30 -0.90 -3.87 6.62
C VAL A 30 0.33 -3.30 7.30
N VAL A 31 1.24 -4.16 7.74
CA VAL A 31 2.56 -3.76 8.25
C VAL A 31 3.65 -4.56 7.54
N ALA A 32 4.52 -3.88 6.82
CA ALA A 32 5.70 -4.48 6.20
C ALA A 32 6.88 -4.48 7.18
N THR A 33 7.54 -5.62 7.32
CA THR A 33 8.72 -5.82 8.15
C THR A 33 9.86 -6.41 7.34
N HIS A 34 11.10 -6.14 7.74
CA HIS A 34 12.26 -6.72 7.06
C HIS A 34 12.36 -8.22 7.34
N ASP A 35 12.81 -8.98 6.35
CA ASP A 35 13.06 -10.42 6.47
C ASP A 35 14.56 -10.70 6.28
N SER A 36 15.13 -11.60 7.07
CA SER A 36 16.58 -11.88 7.05
C SER A 36 16.96 -13.01 6.07
N HIS A 37 15.97 -13.68 5.49
CA HIS A 37 16.16 -14.78 4.54
C HIS A 37 16.64 -14.27 3.18
N ARG A 38 17.56 -15.02 2.57
CA ARG A 38 18.12 -14.66 1.25
C ARG A 38 17.03 -14.63 0.19
N GLY A 39 16.94 -13.52 -0.53
CA GLY A 39 16.04 -13.36 -1.68
C GLY A 39 14.66 -12.81 -1.35
N ILE A 40 14.32 -12.65 -0.07
CA ILE A 40 13.07 -12.01 0.37
C ILE A 40 13.37 -10.57 0.77
N ASN A 41 12.49 -9.63 0.39
CA ASN A 41 12.71 -8.21 0.67
C ASN A 41 11.83 -7.68 1.80
N ALA A 42 10.64 -8.25 2.01
CA ALA A 42 9.77 -7.90 3.11
C ALA A 42 8.82 -9.05 3.47
N VAL A 43 8.45 -9.13 4.75
CA VAL A 43 7.26 -9.85 5.21
C VAL A 43 6.13 -8.84 5.36
N VAL A 44 5.00 -9.14 4.75
CA VAL A 44 3.78 -8.35 4.82
C VAL A 44 2.87 -9.02 5.84
N ASN A 45 2.59 -8.33 6.94
CA ASN A 45 1.68 -8.78 8.00
C ASN A 45 0.34 -8.09 7.79
N VAL A 46 -0.74 -8.88 7.74
CA VAL A 46 -2.09 -8.38 7.47
C VAL A 46 -2.94 -8.57 8.73
N TYR A 47 -3.62 -7.49 9.12
CA TYR A 47 -4.50 -7.43 10.29
C TYR A 47 -5.89 -7.02 9.82
N PHE A 48 -6.85 -7.93 9.85
CA PHE A 48 -8.22 -7.58 9.55
C PHE A 48 -8.76 -6.61 10.59
N ARG A 49 -9.52 -5.62 10.11
CA ARG A 49 -10.23 -4.71 10.99
C ARG A 49 -11.45 -5.44 11.52
N LEU A 50 -11.56 -5.48 12.86
CA LEU A 50 -12.78 -5.93 13.53
C LEU A 50 -13.83 -4.83 13.38
N ALA A 51 -15.11 -5.21 13.43
CA ALA A 51 -16.23 -4.27 13.25
C ALA A 51 -16.08 -3.02 14.15
N ALA A 52 -16.60 -1.89 13.67
CA ALA A 52 -16.39 -0.54 14.21
C ALA A 52 -16.67 -0.34 15.71
N ASP A 53 -17.33 -1.29 16.38
CA ASP A 53 -17.67 -1.25 17.80
C ASP A 53 -16.63 -1.87 18.75
N GLN A 54 -15.49 -2.36 18.25
CA GLN A 54 -14.46 -2.94 19.11
C GLN A 54 -13.24 -2.01 19.31
N PRO A 55 -12.73 -1.88 20.56
CA PRO A 55 -11.45 -1.21 20.80
C PRO A 55 -10.34 -1.95 20.06
N GLN A 56 -9.81 -1.35 18.98
CA GLN A 56 -8.69 -1.92 18.25
C GLN A 56 -7.38 -1.59 18.95
N SER A 57 -6.70 -2.60 19.47
CA SER A 57 -5.27 -2.51 19.80
C SER A 57 -4.46 -2.14 18.56
N GLN A 58 -3.35 -1.42 18.75
CA GLN A 58 -2.50 -1.05 17.62
C GLN A 58 -2.06 -2.31 16.88
N PRO A 59 -1.92 -2.30 15.53
CA PRO A 59 -1.51 -3.49 14.77
C PRO A 59 -0.22 -4.15 15.30
N GLN A 60 0.68 -3.36 15.91
CA GLN A 60 1.92 -3.85 16.51
C GLN A 60 1.73 -4.70 17.78
N GLU A 61 0.58 -4.61 18.44
CA GLU A 61 0.26 -5.34 19.68
C GLU A 61 -0.52 -6.63 19.43
N ARG A 62 -0.99 -6.85 18.19
CA ARG A 62 -1.78 -8.01 17.79
C ARG A 62 -0.94 -9.03 17.03
N THR A 63 -1.37 -10.28 17.03
CA THR A 63 -0.87 -11.29 16.09
C THR A 63 -1.52 -11.03 14.72
N PRO A 64 -0.75 -11.05 13.62
CA PRO A 64 -1.34 -10.89 12.29
C PRO A 64 -2.28 -12.06 11.97
N ASP A 65 -3.37 -11.77 11.26
CA ASP A 65 -4.30 -12.79 10.77
C ASP A 65 -3.60 -13.73 9.78
N TYR A 66 -2.72 -13.17 8.95
CA TYR A 66 -1.76 -13.92 8.16
C TYR A 66 -0.58 -13.03 7.76
N SER A 67 0.51 -13.69 7.37
CA SER A 67 1.69 -13.02 6.83
C SER A 67 2.15 -13.72 5.56
N PHE A 68 2.74 -12.95 4.65
CA PHE A 68 3.38 -13.52 3.46
C PHE A 68 4.65 -12.78 3.11
N ARG A 69 5.57 -13.49 2.47
CA ARG A 69 6.83 -12.93 1.98
C ARG A 69 6.64 -12.33 0.61
N CYS A 70 7.24 -11.17 0.40
CA CYS A 70 7.25 -10.50 -0.89
C CYS A 70 8.68 -10.10 -1.29
N THR A 71 8.92 -10.22 -2.59
CA THR A 71 10.14 -9.80 -3.25
C THR A 71 9.91 -8.49 -3.99
N PHE A 72 10.99 -7.79 -4.28
CA PHE A 72 10.95 -6.58 -5.09
C PHE A 72 10.48 -6.87 -6.53
N ALA A 73 10.72 -8.08 -7.04
CA ALA A 73 10.22 -8.50 -8.34
C ALA A 73 8.69 -8.54 -8.36
N GLU A 74 8.06 -9.10 -7.32
CA GLU A 74 6.60 -9.17 -7.21
C GLU A 74 5.95 -7.80 -7.05
N LEU A 75 6.57 -6.89 -6.29
CA LEU A 75 6.12 -5.50 -6.21
C LEU A 75 6.18 -4.79 -7.56
N LYS A 76 7.24 -5.03 -8.35
CA LYS A 76 7.34 -4.51 -9.72
C LYS A 76 6.27 -5.09 -10.64
N THR A 77 5.99 -6.39 -10.53
CA THR A 77 4.92 -7.05 -11.29
C THR A 77 3.56 -6.46 -10.95
N MET A 78 3.23 -6.33 -9.66
CA MET A 78 1.98 -5.69 -9.20
C MET A 78 1.87 -4.27 -9.74
N ARG A 79 2.95 -3.47 -9.65
CA ARG A 79 2.97 -2.12 -10.21
C ARG A 79 2.66 -2.12 -11.71
N SER A 80 3.31 -2.97 -12.48
CA SER A 80 3.13 -3.03 -13.94
C SER A 80 1.69 -3.40 -14.29
N GLN A 81 1.09 -4.35 -13.57
CA GLN A 81 -0.31 -4.73 -13.74
C GLN A 81 -1.27 -3.58 -13.41
N ILE A 82 -1.07 -2.90 -12.27
CA ILE A 82 -1.88 -1.73 -11.90
C ILE A 82 -1.75 -0.64 -12.95
N GLN A 83 -0.53 -0.31 -13.38
CA GLN A 83 -0.29 0.73 -14.39
C GLN A 83 -0.99 0.40 -15.71
N SER A 84 -0.94 -0.84 -16.18
CA SER A 84 -1.65 -1.29 -17.38
C SER A 84 -3.16 -1.12 -17.23
N CYS A 85 -3.71 -1.56 -16.09
CA CYS A 85 -5.13 -1.48 -15.77
C CYS A 85 -5.63 -0.03 -15.76
N VAL A 86 -4.96 0.86 -15.01
CA VAL A 86 -5.40 2.26 -14.88
C VAL A 86 -5.16 3.10 -16.13
N SER A 87 -4.20 2.71 -16.98
CA SER A 87 -3.97 3.38 -18.27
C SER A 87 -5.13 3.16 -19.24
N ARG A 88 -5.81 2.01 -19.17
CA ARG A 88 -7.04 1.76 -19.94
C ARG A 88 -8.22 2.57 -19.42
N GLY A 89 -8.26 2.84 -18.12
CA GLY A 89 -9.25 3.68 -17.45
C GLY A 89 -8.92 5.18 -17.44
N SER A 90 -8.11 5.68 -18.37
CA SER A 90 -7.52 7.05 -18.32
C SER A 90 -8.54 8.20 -18.24
N HIS A 91 -9.82 7.96 -18.51
CA HIS A 91 -10.90 8.94 -18.36
C HIS A 91 -11.47 9.02 -16.93
N CYS A 92 -11.30 7.98 -16.11
CA CYS A 92 -11.78 7.93 -14.73
C CYS A 92 -10.87 8.73 -13.79
N ALA A 93 -11.46 9.65 -13.01
CA ALA A 93 -10.71 10.47 -12.05
C ALA A 93 -9.98 9.63 -10.99
N GLN A 94 -10.58 8.50 -10.58
CA GLN A 94 -9.98 7.62 -9.58
C GLN A 94 -8.83 6.78 -10.18
N CYS A 95 -8.95 6.31 -11.43
CA CYS A 95 -7.82 5.70 -12.16
C CYS A 95 -6.65 6.66 -12.31
N LYS A 96 -6.91 7.93 -12.63
CA LYS A 96 -5.87 8.99 -12.66
C LYS A 96 -5.22 9.14 -11.28
N ARG A 97 -6.01 9.16 -10.21
CA ARG A 97 -5.50 9.26 -8.84
C ARG A 97 -4.57 8.09 -8.48
N VAL A 98 -4.97 6.86 -8.82
CA VAL A 98 -4.13 5.67 -8.63
C VAL A 98 -2.85 5.78 -9.47
N ALA A 99 -2.95 6.15 -10.76
CA ALA A 99 -1.79 6.29 -11.64
C ALA A 99 -0.78 7.33 -11.11
N THR A 100 -1.26 8.49 -10.67
CA THR A 100 -0.44 9.54 -10.07
C THR A 100 0.22 9.06 -8.78
N TYR A 101 -0.52 8.37 -7.91
CA TYR A 101 0.05 7.81 -6.67
C TYR A 101 1.14 6.76 -6.97
N MET A 102 0.90 5.88 -7.93
CA MET A 102 1.88 4.89 -8.40
C MET A 102 3.13 5.56 -8.98
N ALA A 103 3.00 6.64 -9.72
CA ALA A 103 4.17 7.39 -10.21
C ALA A 103 4.93 8.04 -9.04
N TYR A 104 4.21 8.73 -8.14
CA TYR A 104 4.79 9.44 -7.00
C TYR A 104 5.62 8.54 -6.07
N CYS A 105 5.12 7.34 -5.76
CA CYS A 105 5.84 6.38 -4.92
C CYS A 105 7.16 5.90 -5.55
N TRP A 106 7.30 6.01 -6.89
CA TRP A 106 8.37 5.42 -7.67
C TRP A 106 9.27 6.42 -8.44
N GLU A 107 8.93 7.71 -8.54
CA GLU A 107 9.70 8.74 -9.28
C GLU A 107 11.07 9.09 -8.66
N ARG A 108 11.29 8.76 -7.39
CA ARG A 108 12.60 8.78 -6.70
C ARG A 108 12.48 7.78 -5.57
N PRO A 109 12.69 6.49 -5.83
CA PRO A 109 11.87 5.43 -5.26
C PRO A 109 11.75 5.62 -3.75
N ARG A 110 10.63 6.17 -3.28
CA ARG A 110 10.43 6.39 -1.84
C ARG A 110 10.30 5.05 -1.13
N LEU A 111 9.97 4.03 -1.91
CA LEU A 111 10.01 2.63 -1.54
C LEU A 111 11.43 2.04 -1.53
N LEU A 112 12.43 2.66 -2.16
CA LEU A 112 13.78 2.10 -2.27
C LEU A 112 14.87 3.05 -1.80
N THR A 113 15.75 2.57 -0.95
CA THR A 113 17.02 3.24 -0.66
C THR A 113 18.17 2.52 -1.35
N PRO A 114 19.17 3.26 -1.87
CA PRO A 114 20.41 2.64 -2.30
C PRO A 114 21.06 1.93 -1.12
N SER A 115 21.51 0.69 -1.34
CA SER A 115 22.25 -0.09 -0.36
C SER A 115 23.75 0.12 -0.56
N TRP A 116 24.53 0.00 0.52
CA TRP A 116 25.99 0.15 0.45
C TRP A 116 26.65 -0.89 -0.47
N GLN A 117 25.97 -2.02 -0.72
CA GLN A 117 26.41 -3.13 -1.57
C GLN A 117 26.12 -2.89 -3.07
N GLY A 118 25.70 -1.69 -3.46
CA GLY A 118 25.39 -1.36 -4.86
C GLY A 118 24.02 -1.84 -5.33
N GLY A 119 23.11 -2.16 -4.40
CA GLY A 119 21.73 -2.58 -4.68
C GLY A 119 20.68 -1.54 -4.26
N MET A 120 19.41 -1.93 -4.34
CA MET A 120 18.25 -1.16 -3.84
C MET A 120 17.58 -1.98 -2.73
N ASN A 121 17.35 -1.38 -1.57
CA ASN A 121 16.65 -1.98 -0.44
C ASN A 121 15.24 -1.39 -0.31
N LEU A 122 14.27 -2.22 0.04
CA LEU A 122 12.92 -1.73 0.35
C LEU A 122 12.91 -0.96 1.68
N GLN A 123 12.25 0.19 1.68
CA GLN A 123 11.94 0.94 2.89
C GLN A 123 10.59 0.45 3.44
N MET A 124 10.60 -0.11 4.65
CA MET A 124 9.43 -0.79 5.23
C MET A 124 8.26 0.14 5.54
N GLU A 125 8.51 1.34 6.06
CA GLU A 125 7.45 2.31 6.38
C GLU A 125 6.79 2.88 5.10
N PRO A 126 7.54 3.31 4.07
CA PRO A 126 6.97 3.63 2.77
C PRO A 126 6.20 2.48 2.13
N LEU A 127 6.70 1.24 2.24
CA LEU A 127 6.02 0.05 1.72
C LEU A 127 4.70 -0.20 2.46
N THR A 128 4.71 -0.09 3.78
CA THR A 128 3.51 -0.16 4.63
C THR A 128 2.47 0.86 4.17
N THR A 129 2.88 2.12 4.02
CA THR A 129 1.98 3.21 3.60
C THR A 129 1.40 2.95 2.21
N PHE A 130 2.24 2.50 1.29
CA PHE A 130 1.86 2.20 -0.08
C PHE A 130 0.81 1.07 -0.17
N LEU A 131 1.03 -0.03 0.56
CA LEU A 131 0.11 -1.17 0.57
C LEU A 131 -1.24 -0.83 1.19
N ASN A 132 -1.26 -0.09 2.30
CA ASN A 132 -2.51 0.39 2.90
C ASN A 132 -3.26 1.34 1.96
N GLN A 133 -2.56 2.23 1.26
CA GLN A 133 -3.19 3.14 0.30
C GLN A 133 -3.77 2.41 -0.92
N LEU A 134 -3.13 1.32 -1.37
CA LEU A 134 -3.68 0.46 -2.42
C LEU A 134 -4.96 -0.25 -1.97
N LEU A 135 -5.00 -0.77 -0.75
CA LEU A 135 -6.21 -1.36 -0.17
C LEU A 135 -7.34 -0.32 -0.07
N MET A 136 -7.02 0.90 0.35
CA MET A 136 -7.97 2.02 0.36
C MET A 136 -8.53 2.34 -1.02
N PHE A 137 -7.69 2.33 -2.05
CA PHE A 137 -8.16 2.51 -3.42
C PHE A 137 -9.04 1.35 -3.87
N ALA A 138 -8.70 0.11 -3.53
CA ALA A 138 -9.48 -1.07 -3.90
C ALA A 138 -10.87 -1.04 -3.25
N ALA A 139 -10.95 -0.63 -1.97
CA ALA A 139 -12.21 -0.45 -1.25
C ALA A 139 -13.08 0.66 -1.86
N GLN A 140 -12.47 1.78 -2.28
CA GLN A 140 -13.20 2.91 -2.87
C GLN A 140 -13.65 2.68 -4.32
N LEU A 141 -12.82 1.98 -5.11
CA LEU A 141 -13.09 1.70 -6.52
C LEU A 141 -14.14 0.58 -6.67
N GLY A 142 -14.31 -0.26 -5.66
CA GLY A 142 -15.23 -1.38 -5.67
C GLY A 142 -14.83 -2.48 -6.67
N ALA A 143 -15.35 -3.69 -6.45
CA ALA A 143 -15.18 -4.78 -7.40
C ALA A 143 -16.02 -4.59 -8.68
N GLU A 144 -17.08 -3.79 -8.61
CA GLU A 144 -18.03 -3.58 -9.72
C GLU A 144 -17.49 -2.60 -10.77
N ASP A 145 -16.96 -1.45 -10.35
CA ASP A 145 -16.54 -0.42 -11.30
C ASP A 145 -15.14 -0.70 -11.87
N HIS A 146 -14.25 -1.31 -11.07
CA HIS A 146 -12.85 -1.58 -11.47
C HIS A 146 -12.39 -2.99 -11.04
N PRO A 147 -13.03 -4.06 -11.56
CA PRO A 147 -12.76 -5.44 -11.16
C PRO A 147 -11.31 -5.85 -11.37
N GLU A 148 -10.67 -5.40 -12.45
CA GLU A 148 -9.28 -5.74 -12.76
C GLU A 148 -8.32 -5.16 -11.71
N PHE A 149 -8.53 -3.92 -11.27
CA PHE A 149 -7.71 -3.30 -10.23
C PHE A 149 -7.90 -4.00 -8.88
N ALA A 150 -9.15 -4.23 -8.48
CA ALA A 150 -9.48 -4.95 -7.25
C ALA A 150 -8.87 -6.36 -7.24
N ALA A 151 -8.94 -7.08 -8.36
CA ALA A 151 -8.37 -8.42 -8.50
C ALA A 151 -6.85 -8.43 -8.40
N ILE A 152 -6.14 -7.44 -8.94
CA ILE A 152 -4.67 -7.33 -8.82
C ILE A 152 -4.29 -7.14 -7.35
N VAL A 153 -4.94 -6.21 -6.64
CA VAL A 153 -4.67 -5.95 -5.22
C VAL A 153 -5.01 -7.16 -4.37
N ALA A 154 -6.18 -7.78 -4.58
CA ALA A 154 -6.60 -8.96 -3.86
C ALA A 154 -5.61 -10.13 -4.05
N ARG A 155 -5.20 -10.41 -5.29
CA ARG A 155 -4.22 -11.47 -5.60
C ARG A 155 -2.87 -11.22 -4.95
N PHE A 156 -2.40 -9.97 -4.96
CA PHE A 156 -1.12 -9.64 -4.31
C PHE A 156 -1.19 -9.91 -2.80
N MET A 157 -2.33 -9.61 -2.18
CA MET A 157 -2.59 -9.75 -0.75
C MET A 157 -3.04 -11.15 -0.32
N GLN A 158 -3.19 -12.12 -1.22
CA GLN A 158 -3.62 -13.46 -0.83
C GLN A 158 -2.61 -14.13 0.09
N PRO A 159 -3.05 -14.89 1.11
CA PRO A 159 -2.19 -15.80 1.84
C PRO A 159 -1.50 -16.74 0.85
N ARG A 160 -0.22 -17.02 1.09
CA ARG A 160 0.57 -17.92 0.25
C ARG A 160 1.08 -19.03 1.13
N ASP A 161 0.93 -20.27 0.66
CA ASP A 161 1.63 -21.38 1.29
C ASP A 161 3.13 -21.14 1.12
N GLU A 162 3.85 -21.04 2.24
CA GLU A 162 5.30 -21.10 2.23
C GLU A 162 5.69 -22.50 1.71
N VAL A 163 6.18 -22.57 0.47
CA VAL A 163 6.83 -23.78 -0.07
C VAL A 163 8.25 -23.85 0.44
#